data_AF-A0A250I819-F1
#
_entry.id   AF-A0A250I819-F1
#
_cell.length_a   1.000
_cell.length_b   1.000
_cell.length_c   1.000
_cell.angle_alpha   90.00
_cell.angle_beta   90.00
_cell.angle_gamma   90.00
#
_symmetry.space_group_name_H-M   'P 1'
#
loop_
_entity.id
_entity.type
_entity.pdbx_description
1 polymer ?
#
loop_
_entity_poly.entity_id
_entity_poly.type
_entity_poly.pdbx_seq_one_letter_code
_entity_poly.pdbx_strand_id
1 'polypeptide(L)'
;MPYNSNFDLNSVLEILGTVNEKYQDGSPQDEALRVAAVALLYVRDLQKLDEYREYFREFYIPATESVIISQTFSTRDAADTWLASGAATEGELVRIAGQGFRVIPERKGKGLMFLRTPLPEEME
;
A
#
# COMPACT_ATOMS: atom_id res chain seq x y z
N MET A 1 15.52 3.25 0.18
CA MET A 1 15.34 3.08 -1.28
C MET A 1 13.86 2.94 -1.53
N PRO A 2 13.24 3.69 -2.45
CA PRO A 2 11.82 3.55 -2.73
C PRO A 2 11.60 2.17 -3.38
N TYR A 3 10.92 1.27 -2.66
CA TYR A 3 10.57 -0.05 -3.19
C TYR A 3 9.48 0.11 -4.26
N ASN A 4 9.68 -0.48 -5.44
CA ASN A 4 8.70 -0.43 -6.52
C ASN A 4 7.69 -1.57 -6.36
N SER A 5 6.52 -1.29 -5.78
CA SER A 5 5.42 -2.25 -5.69
C SER A 5 4.81 -2.58 -7.06
N ASN A 6 4.99 -1.72 -8.07
CA ASN A 6 4.58 -1.97 -9.46
C ASN A 6 5.69 -2.63 -10.28
N PHE A 7 6.38 -3.60 -9.70
CA PHE A 7 7.42 -4.33 -10.41
C PHE A 7 6.85 -5.04 -11.66
N ASP A 8 7.67 -5.09 -12.71
CA ASP A 8 7.39 -5.91 -13.89
C ASP A 8 7.77 -7.36 -13.59
N LEU A 9 6.78 -8.25 -13.61
CA LEU A 9 6.97 -9.65 -13.26
C LEU A 9 7.95 -10.36 -14.20
N ASN A 10 7.91 -10.06 -15.50
CA ASN A 10 8.78 -10.71 -16.48
C ASN A 10 10.25 -10.33 -16.24
N SER A 11 10.52 -9.04 -16.01
CA SER A 11 11.85 -8.54 -15.64
C SER A 11 12.34 -9.17 -14.33
N VAL A 12 11.46 -9.31 -13.33
CA VAL A 12 11.83 -9.97 -12.06
C VAL A 12 12.23 -11.43 -12.28
N LEU A 13 11.44 -12.19 -13.05
CA LEU A 13 11.73 -13.60 -13.35
C LEU A 13 13.02 -13.76 -14.15
N GLU A 14 13.30 -12.86 -15.10
CA GLU A 14 14.55 -12.84 -15.88
C GLU A 14 15.76 -12.58 -14.98
N ILE A 15 15.66 -11.61 -14.06
CA ILE A 15 16.72 -11.32 -13.10
C ILE A 15 16.93 -12.50 -12.15
N LEU A 16 15.85 -13.11 -11.63
CA LEU A 16 15.95 -14.30 -10.78
C LEU A 16 16.67 -15.44 -11.51
N GLY A 17 16.34 -15.69 -12.78
CA GLY A 17 17.03 -16.68 -13.61
C GLY A 17 18.52 -16.37 -13.78
N THR A 18 18.85 -15.12 -14.13
CA THR A 18 20.24 -14.66 -14.31
C THR A 18 21.05 -14.77 -13.01
N VAL A 19 20.44 -14.49 -11.86
CA VAL A 19 21.08 -14.66 -10.54
C VAL A 19 21.27 -16.14 -10.24
N ASN A 20 20.30 -16.97 -10.60
CA ASN A 20 20.32 -18.40 -10.36
C ASN A 20 21.46 -19.12 -11.08
N GLU A 21 21.83 -18.67 -12.28
CA GLU A 21 22.97 -19.20 -13.07
C GLU A 21 24.31 -19.14 -12.33
N LYS A 22 24.43 -18.33 -11.27
CA LYS A 22 25.65 -18.23 -10.46
C LYS A 22 25.79 -19.36 -9.43
N TYR A 23 24.73 -20.11 -9.18
CA TYR A 23 24.71 -21.19 -8.21
C TYR A 23 24.72 -22.54 -8.90
N GLN A 24 25.26 -23.54 -8.22
CA GLN A 24 25.25 -24.91 -8.72
C GLN A 24 23.82 -25.44 -8.73
N ASP A 25 23.43 -26.14 -9.81
CA ASP A 25 22.15 -26.84 -9.89
C ASP A 25 21.94 -27.78 -8.70
N GLY A 26 20.77 -27.70 -8.07
CA GLY A 26 20.42 -28.48 -6.89
C GLY A 26 21.10 -28.03 -5.60
N SER A 27 21.82 -26.90 -5.63
CA SER A 27 22.25 -26.26 -4.38
C SER A 27 21.06 -25.63 -3.65
N PRO A 28 21.14 -25.43 -2.32
CA PRO A 28 20.08 -24.77 -1.57
C PRO A 28 19.72 -23.37 -2.11
N GLN A 29 20.69 -22.64 -2.64
CA GLN A 29 20.48 -21.32 -3.24
C GLN A 29 19.69 -21.42 -4.55
N ASP A 30 20.05 -22.39 -5.39
CA ASP A 30 19.33 -22.68 -6.65
C ASP A 30 17.88 -23.08 -6.37
N GLU A 31 17.67 -23.98 -5.41
CA GLU A 31 16.31 -24.39 -4.99
C GLU A 31 15.49 -23.21 -4.47
N ALA A 32 16.08 -22.36 -3.60
CA ALA A 32 15.38 -21.20 -3.04
C ALA A 32 14.93 -20.21 -4.13
N LEU A 33 15.79 -19.92 -5.11
CA LEU A 33 15.47 -19.01 -6.21
C LEU A 33 14.41 -19.60 -7.15
N ARG A 34 14.48 -20.90 -7.44
CA ARG A 34 13.42 -21.60 -8.21
C ARG A 34 12.08 -21.58 -7.51
N VAL A 35 12.04 -21.85 -6.20
CA VAL A 35 10.81 -21.80 -5.40
C VAL A 35 10.20 -20.40 -5.43
N ALA A 36 11.01 -19.35 -5.28
CA ALA A 36 10.54 -17.97 -5.37
C ALA A 36 9.96 -17.64 -6.76
N ALA A 37 10.64 -18.04 -7.84
CA ALA A 37 10.17 -17.84 -9.20
C ALA A 37 8.84 -18.57 -9.47
N VAL A 38 8.72 -19.82 -9.03
CA VAL A 38 7.49 -20.61 -9.18
C VAL A 38 6.33 -20.01 -8.37
N ALA A 39 6.58 -19.49 -7.17
CA ALA A 39 5.55 -18.82 -6.38
C ALA A 39 4.99 -17.59 -7.09
N LEU A 40 5.85 -16.77 -7.71
CA LEU A 40 5.44 -15.60 -8.50
C LEU A 40 4.64 -15.99 -9.75
N LEU A 41 5.04 -17.07 -10.44
CA LEU A 41 4.29 -17.64 -11.56
C LEU A 41 2.92 -18.14 -11.11
N TYR A 42 2.84 -18.83 -9.98
CA TYR A 42 1.58 -19.32 -9.41
C TYR A 42 0.60 -18.17 -9.11
N VAL A 43 1.08 -17.08 -8.50
CA VAL A 43 0.27 -15.88 -8.24
C VAL A 43 -0.24 -15.25 -9.55
N ARG A 44 0.61 -15.18 -10.58
CA ARG A 44 0.22 -14.70 -11.91
C ARG A 44 -0.86 -15.59 -12.52
N ASP A 45 -0.69 -16.91 -12.46
CA ASP A 45 -1.62 -17.87 -13.04
C ASP A 45 -2.98 -17.88 -12.32
N LEU A 46 -2.99 -17.52 -11.03
CA LEU A 46 -4.22 -17.22 -10.26
C LEU A 46 -4.84 -15.85 -10.56
N GLN A 47 -4.21 -15.03 -11.42
CA GLN A 47 -4.61 -13.64 -11.71
C GLN A 47 -4.64 -12.74 -10.46
N LYS A 48 -3.83 -13.05 -9.43
CA LYS A 48 -3.76 -12.32 -8.15
C LYS A 48 -2.55 -11.38 -8.06
N LEU A 49 -1.99 -10.97 -9.19
CA LEU A 49 -0.76 -10.19 -9.20
C LEU A 49 -0.93 -8.82 -8.51
N ASP A 50 -2.07 -8.15 -8.72
CA ASP A 50 -2.34 -6.86 -8.08
C ASP A 50 -2.53 -7.01 -6.56
N GLU A 51 -3.27 -8.02 -6.10
CA GLU A 51 -3.36 -8.35 -4.67
C GLU A 51 -1.98 -8.60 -4.04
N TYR A 52 -1.10 -9.29 -4.78
CA TYR A 52 0.24 -9.57 -4.31
C TYR A 52 1.14 -8.33 -4.30
N ARG A 53 0.99 -7.40 -5.25
CA ARG A 53 1.69 -6.10 -5.22
C ARG A 53 1.31 -5.30 -3.99
N GLU A 54 0.05 -5.37 -3.60
CA GLU A 54 -0.48 -4.68 -2.43
C GLU A 54 0.07 -5.33 -1.15
N TYR A 55 0.05 -6.66 -1.08
CA TYR A 55 0.68 -7.41 -0.01
C TYR A 55 2.20 -7.14 0.09
N PHE A 56 2.90 -7.10 -1.04
CA PHE A 56 4.33 -6.78 -1.10
C PHE A 56 4.59 -5.36 -0.61
N ARG A 57 3.73 -4.41 -0.99
CA ARG A 57 3.78 -3.03 -0.51
C ARG A 57 3.63 -2.95 1.00
N GLU A 58 2.67 -3.67 1.59
CA GLU A 58 2.46 -3.72 3.04
C GLU A 58 3.67 -4.26 3.82
N PHE A 59 4.45 -5.16 3.19
CA PHE A 59 5.60 -5.78 3.82
C PHE A 59 6.85 -4.90 3.85
N TYR A 60 7.02 -4.04 2.83
CA TYR A 60 8.25 -3.25 2.64
C TYR A 60 8.07 -1.74 2.84
N ILE A 61 6.84 -1.23 2.94
CA ILE A 61 6.60 0.15 3.38
C ILE A 61 6.43 0.13 4.91
N PRO A 62 7.37 0.73 5.68
CA PRO A 62 7.13 0.94 7.11
C PRO A 62 5.85 1.76 7.29
N ALA A 63 5.03 1.44 8.29
CA ALA A 63 3.73 2.08 8.56
C ALA A 63 3.76 3.63 8.64
N THR A 64 4.95 4.24 8.70
CA THR A 64 5.20 5.68 8.67
C THR A 64 5.21 6.30 7.26
N GLU A 65 5.45 5.54 6.20
CA GLU A 65 5.42 6.01 4.79
C GLU A 65 4.13 5.61 4.04
N SER A 66 3.33 4.68 4.59
CA SER A 66 2.09 4.16 3.98
C SER A 66 0.84 4.95 4.35
N VAL A 67 0.99 6.23 4.71
CA VAL A 67 -0.16 7.08 5.00
C VAL A 67 -0.79 7.54 3.68
N ILE A 68 -1.69 6.71 3.15
CA ILE A 68 -2.46 7.05 1.95
C ILE A 68 -3.50 8.10 2.34
N ILE A 69 -3.20 9.35 2.01
CA ILE A 69 -4.14 10.46 2.12
C ILE A 69 -5.10 10.35 0.93
N SER A 70 -6.34 9.92 1.18
CA SER A 70 -7.40 9.79 0.20
C SER A 70 -7.72 11.14 -0.47
N GLN A 71 -7.74 12.20 0.33
CA GLN A 71 -8.00 13.55 -0.19
C GLN A 71 -7.32 14.63 0.64
N THR A 72 -6.91 15.72 -0.02
CA THR A 72 -6.32 16.90 0.62
C THR A 72 -7.23 18.11 0.41
N PHE A 73 -7.53 18.81 1.49
CA PHE A 73 -8.36 20.01 1.54
C PHE A 73 -7.58 21.18 2.11
N SER A 74 -7.73 22.35 1.49
CA SER A 74 -7.12 23.59 1.98
C SER A 74 -7.88 24.18 3.17
N THR A 75 -9.17 23.88 3.31
CA THR A 75 -10.04 24.41 4.38
C THR A 75 -10.93 23.33 4.97
N ARG A 76 -11.38 23.57 6.21
CA ARG A 76 -12.31 22.66 6.91
C ARG A 76 -13.67 22.59 6.23
N ASP A 77 -14.20 23.73 5.77
CA ASP A 77 -15.49 23.80 5.09
C ASP A 77 -15.53 22.95 3.81
N ALA A 78 -14.43 22.90 3.05
CA ALA A 78 -14.32 22.07 1.87
C ALA A 78 -14.36 20.57 2.22
N ALA A 79 -13.68 20.19 3.31
CA ALA A 79 -13.68 18.82 3.80
C ALA A 79 -15.05 18.39 4.33
N ASP A 80 -15.74 19.27 5.08
CA ASP A 80 -17.07 18.98 5.61
C ASP A 80 -18.12 18.90 4.48
N THR A 81 -17.98 19.70 3.42
CA THR A 81 -18.83 19.60 2.21
C THR A 81 -18.65 18.25 1.51
N TRP A 82 -17.42 17.76 1.38
CA TRP A 82 -17.14 16.44 0.82
C TRP A 82 -17.66 15.30 1.72
N LEU A 83 -17.50 15.43 3.04
CA LEU A 83 -18.04 14.46 3.99
C LEU A 83 -19.56 14.37 3.91
N ALA A 84 -20.23 15.52 3.77
CA ALA A 84 -21.68 15.62 3.61
C ALA A 84 -22.18 15.13 2.25
N SER A 85 -21.32 15.06 1.22
CA SER A 85 -21.70 14.55 -0.10
C SER A 85 -21.85 13.03 -0.13
N GLY A 86 -21.49 12.33 0.95
CA GLY A 86 -21.52 10.86 1.02
C GLY A 86 -20.45 10.17 0.17
N ALA A 87 -19.46 10.91 -0.33
CA ALA A 87 -18.36 10.35 -1.11
C ALA A 87 -17.25 9.76 -0.23
N ALA A 88 -17.30 10.00 1.09
CA ALA A 88 -16.32 9.52 2.04
C ALA A 88 -16.65 8.12 2.55
N THR A 89 -15.63 7.28 2.69
CA THR A 89 -15.71 5.95 3.30
C THR A 89 -15.10 5.95 4.70
N GLU A 90 -15.67 5.14 5.59
CA GLU A 90 -15.07 4.91 6.91
C GLU A 90 -13.62 4.39 6.78
N GLY A 91 -12.73 4.94 7.61
CA GLY A 91 -11.32 4.57 7.65
C GLY A 91 -10.41 5.39 6.74
N GLU A 92 -10.97 6.17 5.80
CA GLU A 92 -10.18 7.05 4.94
C GLU A 92 -9.42 8.10 5.74
N LEU A 93 -8.17 8.37 5.34
CA LEU A 93 -7.37 9.43 5.91
C LEU A 93 -7.34 10.63 4.96
N VAL A 94 -7.58 11.82 5.49
CA VAL A 94 -7.58 13.07 4.73
C VAL A 94 -6.66 14.10 5.38
N ARG A 95 -6.12 15.00 4.58
CA ARG A 95 -5.34 16.15 5.05
C ARG A 95 -6.21 17.39 4.92
N ILE A 96 -6.43 18.12 6.01
CA ILE A 96 -7.26 19.33 6.05
C ILE A 96 -6.39 20.45 6.61
N ALA A 97 -6.16 21.52 5.85
CA ALA A 97 -5.34 22.66 6.25
C ALA A 97 -3.95 22.25 6.80
N GLY A 98 -3.31 21.27 6.15
CA GLY A 98 -2.00 20.73 6.57
C GLY A 98 -2.06 19.69 7.68
N GLN A 99 -3.25 19.41 8.23
CA GLN A 99 -3.44 18.51 9.36
C GLN A 99 -4.09 17.18 8.97
N GLY A 100 -3.60 16.06 9.52
CA GLY A 100 -4.21 14.73 9.34
C GLY A 100 -5.50 14.48 10.11
N PHE A 101 -6.50 13.92 9.43
CA PHE A 101 -7.75 13.45 10.02
C PHE A 101 -8.18 12.12 9.43
N ARG A 102 -8.79 11.26 10.24
CA ARG A 102 -9.40 10.00 9.82
C ARG A 102 -10.92 10.13 9.82
N VAL A 103 -11.56 9.61 8.78
CA VAL A 103 -13.01 9.48 8.69
C VAL A 103 -13.44 8.30 9.57
N ILE A 104 -14.26 8.58 10.59
CA ILE A 104 -14.79 7.57 11.51
C ILE A 104 -16.31 7.71 11.63
N PRO A 105 -17.03 6.66 12.04
CA PRO A 105 -18.45 6.78 12.36
C PRO A 105 -18.64 7.67 13.58
N GLU A 106 -19.67 8.50 13.55
CA GLU A 106 -20.06 9.34 14.66
C GLU A 106 -20.53 8.48 15.85
N ARG A 107 -19.97 8.71 17.05
CA ARG A 107 -20.27 7.90 18.25
C ARG A 107 -21.75 7.91 18.68
N LYS A 108 -22.56 8.87 18.22
CA LYS A 108 -23.97 9.04 18.60
C LYS A 108 -24.90 9.32 17.41
N GLY A 109 -24.53 8.92 16.20
CA GLY A 109 -25.32 9.21 15.00
C GLY A 109 -25.12 8.21 13.87
N LYS A 110 -25.77 8.48 12.73
CA LYS A 110 -25.60 7.73 11.47
C LYS A 110 -24.62 8.44 10.50
N GLY A 111 -23.89 9.45 10.98
CA GLY A 111 -22.96 10.26 10.18
C GLY A 111 -21.52 9.77 10.27
N LEU A 112 -20.70 10.28 9.37
CA LEU A 112 -19.25 10.21 9.47
C LEU A 112 -18.71 11.51 10.08
N MET A 113 -17.59 11.44 10.77
CA MET A 113 -16.91 12.59 11.35
C MET A 113 -15.39 12.47 11.18
N PHE A 114 -14.70 13.61 11.25
CA PHE A 114 -13.24 13.64 11.24
C PHE A 114 -12.66 13.49 12.65
N LEU A 115 -11.86 12.45 12.87
CA LEU A 115 -11.04 12.27 14.07
C LEU A 115 -9.61 12.74 13.80
N ARG A 116 -9.08 13.62 14.66
CA ARG A 116 -7.68 14.07 14.55
C ARG A 116 -6.75 12.87 14.65
N THR A 117 -5.99 12.63 13.58
CA THR A 117 -4.97 11.58 13.51
C THR A 117 -3.74 12.23 12.89
N PRO A 118 -2.77 12.66 13.72
CA PRO A 118 -1.56 13.34 13.24
C PRO A 118 -0.88 12.51 12.15
N LEU A 119 -0.50 13.16 11.04
CA LEU A 119 0.33 12.49 10.04
C LEU A 119 1.75 12.33 10.60
N PRO A 120 2.52 11.31 10.18
CA PRO A 120 3.92 11.17 10.55
C PRO A 120 4.74 12.44 10.28
N GLU A 121 4.43 13.14 9.19
CA GLU A 121 5.06 14.43 8.82
C GLU A 121 4.75 15.59 9.80
N GLU A 122 3.71 15.49 10.63
CA GLU A 122 3.37 16.51 11.65
C GLU A 122 4.05 16.26 12.99
N MET A 123 4.76 15.14 13.14
CA MET A 123 5.44 14.73 14.37
C MET A 123 6.96 15.00 14.33
N GLU A 124 7.45 15.62 13.25
CA GLU A 124 8.81 16.19 13.12
C GLU A 124 8.89 17.66 13.57
#